data_AF-A0A2T4AX09-F1
#
_entry.id   AF-A0A2T4AX09-F1
#
_cell.length_a   1.000
_cell.length_b   1.000
_cell.length_c   1.000
_cell.angle_alpha   90.00
_cell.angle_beta   90.00
_cell.angle_gamma   90.00
#
_symmetry.space_group_name_H-M   'P 1'
#
loop_
_entity.id
_entity.type
_entity.pdbx_description
1 polymer ?
#
loop_
_entity_poly.entity_id
_entity_poly.type
_entity_poly.pdbx_seq_one_letter_code
_entity_poly.pdbx_strand_id
1 'polypeptide(L)'
;EDCAVYVDKHGEVSRTLIMEYTGKQKKAKGATMYGQYLILYNEDYVEVRNADNGRLRQIIAGRDVRIIDFGVRGPTGDNAAQAAQVYGHNGGLSTAGDISKGTVKIAMSHPELPGRQIILEMLLNDGHTD
;
A
#
# COMPACT_ATOMS: atom_id res chain seq x y z
N GLU A 1 -2.46 -14.49 15.93
CA GLU A 1 -1.61 -13.48 15.28
C GLU A 1 -2.26 -13.09 13.97
N ASP A 2 -2.22 -11.81 13.58
CA ASP A 2 -2.82 -11.35 12.32
C ASP A 2 -1.71 -11.17 11.28
N CYS A 3 -1.95 -11.69 10.07
CA CYS A 3 -0.99 -11.63 8.97
C CYS A 3 -1.69 -11.24 7.66
N ALA A 4 -0.90 -10.76 6.71
CA ALA A 4 -1.31 -10.56 5.33
C ALA A 4 -0.71 -11.65 4.44
N VAL A 5 -1.54 -12.18 3.55
CA VAL A 5 -1.16 -13.18 2.53
C VAL A 5 -1.61 -12.70 1.16
N TYR A 6 -0.86 -13.09 0.13
CA TYR A 6 -1.30 -12.88 -1.24
C TYR A 6 -2.28 -13.98 -1.62
N VAL A 7 -3.44 -13.60 -2.12
CA VAL A 7 -4.45 -14.52 -2.64
C VAL A 7 -4.61 -14.33 -4.14
N ASP A 8 -4.78 -15.42 -4.88
CA ASP A 8 -5.15 -15.36 -6.29
C ASP A 8 -6.65 -15.07 -6.47
N LYS A 9 -7.09 -15.00 -7.73
CA LYS A 9 -8.51 -14.78 -8.08
C LYS A 9 -9.45 -15.93 -7.67
N HIS A 10 -8.91 -17.07 -7.27
CA HIS A 10 -9.66 -18.24 -6.80
C HIS A 10 -9.69 -18.32 -5.27
N GLY A 11 -9.00 -17.39 -4.58
CA GLY A 11 -8.92 -17.35 -3.12
C GLY A 11 -7.80 -18.21 -2.55
N GLU A 12 -6.92 -18.75 -3.39
CA GLU A 12 -5.80 -19.58 -2.96
C GLU A 12 -4.57 -18.73 -2.68
N VAL A 13 -3.73 -19.15 -1.73
CA VAL A 13 -2.50 -18.44 -1.38
C VAL A 13 -1.53 -18.50 -2.55
N SER A 14 -1.20 -17.34 -3.13
CA SER A 14 -0.41 -17.23 -4.35
C SER A 14 1.08 -16.96 -4.12
N ARG A 15 1.48 -16.57 -2.91
CA ARG A 15 2.89 -16.41 -2.51
C ARG A 15 3.12 -16.99 -1.13
N THR A 16 4.28 -17.63 -0.94
CA THR A 16 4.69 -18.23 0.34
C THR A 16 4.98 -17.18 1.43
N LEU A 17 5.27 -15.93 1.03
CA LEU A 17 5.56 -14.86 1.98
C LEU A 17 4.33 -14.52 2.83
N ILE A 18 4.43 -14.77 4.12
CA ILE A 18 3.46 -14.35 5.14
C ILE A 18 3.98 -13.05 5.76
N MET A 19 3.18 -11.99 5.72
CA MET A 19 3.55 -10.69 6.27
C MET A 19 2.89 -10.48 7.63
N GLU A 20 3.69 -10.56 8.68
CA GLU A 20 3.23 -10.31 10.05
C GLU A 20 3.22 -8.81 10.36
N TYR A 21 2.13 -8.34 10.95
CA TYR A 21 1.99 -6.93 11.32
C TYR A 21 2.82 -6.59 12.57
N THR A 22 3.51 -5.44 12.56
CA THR A 22 4.38 -5.07 13.70
C THR A 22 3.56 -4.72 14.96
N GLY A 23 2.33 -4.26 14.78
CA GLY A 23 1.44 -3.81 15.84
C GLY A 23 0.75 -4.97 16.53
N LYS A 24 1.26 -5.34 17.71
CA LYS A 24 0.64 -6.36 18.57
C LYS A 24 -0.69 -5.91 19.20
N GLN A 25 -0.92 -4.60 19.31
CA GLN A 25 -2.03 -4.03 20.06
C GLN A 25 -3.25 -3.68 19.21
N LYS A 26 -3.06 -3.26 17.96
CA LYS A 26 -4.15 -2.89 17.05
C LYS A 26 -3.93 -3.48 15.67
N LYS A 27 -4.95 -4.21 15.21
CA LYS A 27 -4.99 -4.84 13.88
C LYS A 27 -4.88 -3.79 12.77
N ALA A 28 -4.29 -4.18 11.65
CA ALA A 28 -4.41 -3.39 10.43
C ALA A 28 -5.90 -3.24 10.06
N LYS A 29 -6.32 -2.01 9.78
CA LYS A 29 -7.66 -1.66 9.32
C LYS A 29 -7.82 -1.87 7.81
N GLY A 30 -6.71 -1.76 7.07
CA GLY A 30 -6.67 -2.01 5.64
C GLY A 30 -5.25 -1.98 5.11
N ALA A 31 -5.12 -2.23 3.81
CA ALA A 31 -3.87 -2.16 3.09
C ALA A 31 -4.08 -1.67 1.66
N THR A 32 -3.05 -1.05 1.08
CA THR A 32 -2.99 -0.67 -0.34
C THR A 32 -1.59 -0.88 -0.90
N MET A 33 -1.49 -0.97 -2.22
CA MET A 33 -0.23 -1.11 -2.95
C MET A 33 0.18 0.23 -3.55
N TYR A 34 1.47 0.54 -3.49
CA TYR A 34 2.06 1.65 -4.23
C TYR A 34 3.45 1.27 -4.73
N GLY A 35 3.59 1.10 -6.05
CA GLY A 35 4.79 0.50 -6.66
C GLY A 35 5.09 -0.88 -6.06
N GLN A 36 6.32 -1.06 -5.58
CA GLN A 36 6.81 -2.28 -4.92
C GLN A 36 6.52 -2.34 -3.41
N TYR A 37 5.73 -1.40 -2.87
CA TYR A 37 5.51 -1.29 -1.44
C TYR A 37 4.06 -1.65 -1.09
N LEU A 38 3.92 -2.47 -0.06
CA LEU A 38 2.67 -2.70 0.65
C LEU A 38 2.55 -1.68 1.77
N ILE A 39 1.45 -0.93 1.78
CA ILE A 39 1.13 0.07 2.79
C ILE A 39 -0.02 -0.49 3.62
N LEU A 40 0.26 -0.82 4.88
CA LEU A 40 -0.73 -1.22 5.84
C LEU A 40 -1.00 -0.07 6.81
N TYR A 41 -2.22 0.04 7.32
CA TYR A 41 -2.55 1.09 8.26
C TYR A 41 -3.55 0.62 9.31
N ASN A 42 -3.45 1.18 10.51
CA ASN A 42 -4.50 1.17 11.52
C ASN A 42 -4.78 2.62 11.95
N GLU A 43 -5.43 2.85 13.09
CA GLU A 43 -5.77 4.21 13.54
C GLU A 43 -4.58 5.02 14.09
N ASP A 44 -3.48 4.34 14.42
CA ASP A 44 -2.34 4.93 15.13
C ASP A 44 -1.08 5.05 14.26
N TYR A 45 -0.98 4.28 13.18
CA TYR A 45 0.18 4.35 12.31
C TYR A 45 -0.05 3.76 10.92
N VAL A 46 0.88 4.08 10.04
CA VAL A 46 1.05 3.51 8.70
C VAL A 46 2.37 2.74 8.68
N GLU A 47 2.32 1.52 8.17
CA GLU A 47 3.46 0.62 8.00
C GLU A 47 3.73 0.41 6.52
N VAL A 48 4.94 0.74 6.09
CA VAL A 48 5.38 0.56 4.70
C VAL A 48 6.34 -0.61 4.66
N ARG A 49 6.01 -1.63 3.87
CA ARG A 49 6.83 -2.82 3.66
C ARG A 49 7.17 -3.00 2.20
N ASN A 50 8.33 -3.58 1.92
CA ASN A 50 8.62 -4.11 0.60
C ASN A 50 7.70 -5.32 0.34
N ALA A 51 6.97 -5.29 -0.77
CA ALA A 51 5.95 -6.27 -1.11
C ALA A 51 6.51 -7.64 -1.49
N ASP A 52 7.75 -7.70 -1.95
CA ASP A 52 8.39 -8.93 -2.43
C ASP A 52 9.07 -9.72 -1.33
N ASN A 53 9.70 -9.04 -0.37
CA ASN A 53 10.43 -9.69 0.73
C ASN A 53 9.86 -9.41 2.13
N GLY A 54 8.85 -8.56 2.25
CA GLY A 54 8.19 -8.25 3.51
C GLY A 54 9.01 -7.37 4.47
N ARG A 55 10.18 -6.89 4.05
CA ARG A 55 11.06 -6.04 4.88
C ARG A 55 10.35 -4.74 5.24
N LEU A 56 10.35 -4.40 6.53
CA LEU A 56 9.88 -3.12 7.02
C LEU A 56 10.76 -1.99 6.49
N ARG A 57 10.14 -1.00 5.84
CA ARG A 57 10.82 0.17 5.27
C ARG A 57 10.58 1.41 6.11
N GLN A 58 9.36 1.62 6.59
CA GLN A 58 9.02 2.79 7.38
C GLN A 58 7.80 2.53 8.26
N ILE A 59 7.77 3.20 9.42
CA ILE A 59 6.56 3.40 10.21
C ILE A 59 6.33 4.90 10.31
N ILE A 60 5.11 5.34 9.99
CA ILE A 60 4.66 6.72 10.16
C ILE A 60 3.62 6.70 11.28
N ALA A 61 4.01 7.16 12.47
CA ALA A 61 3.11 7.26 13.60
C ALA A 61 2.16 8.45 13.44
N GLY A 62 0.92 8.29 13.90
CA GLY A 62 -0.12 9.30 13.81
C GLY A 62 -1.31 8.98 14.71
N ARG A 63 -2.40 9.72 14.52
CA ARG A 63 -3.70 9.46 15.13
C ARG A 63 -4.78 9.75 14.11
N ASP A 64 -5.88 9.01 14.17
CA ASP A 64 -6.98 9.14 13.20
C ASP A 64 -6.49 9.00 11.75
N VAL A 65 -5.65 7.98 11.53
CA VAL A 65 -5.11 7.66 10.21
C VAL A 65 -6.23 7.19 9.29
N ARG A 66 -6.42 7.90 8.17
CA ARG A 66 -7.43 7.62 7.15
C ARG A 66 -6.81 7.72 5.76
N ILE A 67 -6.93 6.66 4.97
CA ILE A 67 -6.58 6.73 3.55
C ILE A 67 -7.71 7.47 2.83
N ILE A 68 -7.35 8.54 2.12
CA ILE A 68 -8.31 9.37 1.36
C ILE A 68 -8.14 9.22 -0.15
N ASP A 69 -6.98 8.75 -0.59
CA ASP A 69 -6.74 8.29 -1.95
C ASP A 69 -5.86 7.04 -1.87
N PHE A 70 -6.33 5.94 -2.45
CA PHE A 70 -5.63 4.66 -2.44
C PHE A 70 -4.55 4.58 -3.53
N GLY A 71 -4.47 5.56 -4.45
CA GLY A 71 -3.52 5.57 -5.57
C GLY A 71 -3.73 4.45 -6.60
N VAL A 72 -4.73 3.58 -6.42
CA VAL A 72 -4.87 2.34 -7.18
C VAL A 72 -5.45 2.58 -8.59
N ARG A 73 -4.63 2.22 -9.58
CA ARG A 73 -5.02 1.41 -10.74
C ARG A 73 -4.10 0.17 -10.90
N GLY A 74 -3.82 -0.53 -9.80
CA GLY A 74 -3.15 -1.83 -9.83
C GLY A 74 -4.07 -2.96 -10.32
N PRO A 75 -3.53 -4.14 -10.67
CA PRO A 75 -4.27 -5.27 -11.26
C PRO A 75 -5.28 -5.93 -10.30
N THR A 76 -5.36 -5.47 -9.04
CA THR A 76 -6.21 -6.03 -7.98
C THR A 76 -7.38 -5.11 -7.59
N GLY A 77 -7.54 -3.93 -8.22
CA GLY A 77 -8.72 -3.08 -8.03
C GLY A 77 -9.83 -3.39 -9.03
N ASP A 78 -11.08 -3.02 -8.73
CA ASP A 78 -12.26 -3.21 -9.62
C ASP A 78 -12.10 -2.65 -11.05
N ASN A 79 -11.07 -1.82 -11.29
CA ASN A 79 -10.69 -1.30 -12.60
C ASN A 79 -9.61 -2.12 -13.34
N ALA A 80 -9.22 -3.30 -12.84
CA ALA A 80 -8.28 -4.20 -13.50
C ALA A 80 -8.73 -4.58 -14.92
N ALA A 81 -10.05 -4.68 -15.15
CA ALA A 81 -10.62 -4.92 -16.47
C ALA A 81 -10.40 -3.76 -17.45
N GLN A 82 -10.30 -2.50 -16.97
CA GLN A 82 -9.94 -1.35 -17.81
C GLN A 82 -8.43 -1.23 -18.03
N ALA A 83 -7.61 -1.63 -17.06
CA ALA A 83 -6.15 -1.72 -17.24
C ALA A 83 -5.77 -2.82 -18.24
N ALA A 84 -6.54 -3.91 -18.30
CA ALA A 84 -6.35 -5.00 -19.27
C ALA A 84 -6.55 -4.57 -20.73
N GLN A 85 -7.29 -3.49 -21.00
CA GLN A 85 -7.49 -2.94 -22.35
C GLN A 85 -6.30 -2.09 -22.85
N VAL A 86 -5.27 -1.86 -22.01
CA VAL A 86 -4.09 -1.05 -22.38
C VAL A 86 -2.86 -1.92 -22.70
N TYR A 87 -2.97 -3.25 -22.68
CA TYR A 87 -2.00 -4.11 -23.37
C TYR A 87 -2.32 -4.12 -24.88
N GLY A 88 -1.46 -3.70 -25.81
CA GLY A 88 -0.10 -3.19 -25.72
C GLY A 88 0.47 -2.93 -27.12
N HIS A 89 1.80 -2.78 -27.23
CA HIS A 89 2.49 -2.99 -28.51
C HIS A 89 3.72 -3.90 -28.43
N ASN A 90 4.04 -4.56 -27.30
CA ASN A 90 5.23 -5.44 -27.24
C ASN A 90 5.28 -6.50 -26.11
N GLY A 91 4.15 -6.99 -25.60
CA GLY A 91 4.11 -8.23 -24.80
C GLY A 91 4.91 -8.28 -23.48
N GLY A 92 5.45 -7.16 -23.01
CA GLY A 92 6.13 -7.07 -21.71
C GLY A 92 5.13 -6.94 -20.57
N LEU A 93 5.34 -7.70 -19.48
CA LEU A 93 4.65 -7.44 -18.21
C LEU A 93 5.12 -6.08 -17.68
N SER A 94 4.24 -5.08 -17.72
CA SER A 94 4.43 -3.82 -17.01
C SER A 94 4.47 -4.09 -15.51
N THR A 95 5.57 -3.70 -14.87
CA THR A 95 5.73 -3.75 -13.42
C THR A 95 4.64 -2.88 -12.78
N ALA A 96 4.16 -3.25 -11.59
CA ALA A 96 3.06 -2.55 -10.90
C ALA A 96 3.25 -1.02 -10.76
N GLY A 97 4.48 -0.51 -10.87
CA GLY A 97 4.81 0.91 -10.87
C GLY A 97 4.40 1.69 -12.14
N ASP A 98 4.28 1.05 -13.30
CA ASP A 98 3.98 1.75 -14.58
C ASP A 98 2.50 2.13 -14.75
N ILE A 99 1.59 1.58 -13.93
CA ILE A 99 0.14 1.65 -14.13
C ILE A 99 -0.53 2.67 -13.19
N SER A 100 0.15 3.14 -12.13
CA SER A 100 -0.40 4.10 -11.17
C SER A 100 0.05 5.54 -11.46
N LYS A 101 -0.78 6.33 -12.15
CA LYS A 101 -0.62 7.80 -12.20
C LYS A 101 -1.06 8.52 -10.91
N GLY A 102 -1.69 7.80 -9.97
CA GLY A 102 -2.15 8.32 -8.69
C GLY A 102 -1.23 7.95 -7.53
N THR A 103 -1.13 8.84 -6.53
CA THR A 103 -0.37 8.63 -5.30
C THR A 103 -1.28 8.21 -4.16
N VAL A 104 -0.73 7.54 -3.14
CA VAL A 104 -1.48 7.25 -1.91
C VAL A 104 -1.50 8.50 -1.04
N LYS A 105 -2.69 8.93 -0.61
CA LYS A 105 -2.87 10.09 0.27
C LYS A 105 -3.51 9.69 1.58
N ILE A 106 -2.95 10.21 2.66
CA ILE A 106 -3.28 9.81 4.02
C ILE A 106 -3.59 11.05 4.84
N ALA A 107 -4.77 11.10 5.45
CA ALA A 107 -5.14 12.10 6.43
C ALA A 107 -4.81 11.60 7.84
N MET A 108 -4.28 12.49 8.69
CA MET A 108 -4.05 12.24 10.11
C MET A 108 -4.38 13.48 10.93
N SER A 109 -4.60 13.33 12.23
CA SER A 109 -4.66 14.47 13.15
C SER A 109 -3.30 15.17 13.23
N HIS A 110 -3.30 16.50 13.22
CA HIS A 110 -2.07 17.27 13.43
C HIS A 110 -1.52 16.99 14.85
N PRO A 111 -0.22 16.68 15.00
CA PRO A 111 0.33 16.26 16.30
C PRO A 111 0.26 17.36 17.36
N GLU A 112 0.45 18.62 16.95
CA GLU A 112 0.55 19.77 17.87
C GLU A 112 -0.68 20.69 17.91
N LEU A 113 -1.52 20.68 16.87
CA LEU A 113 -2.61 21.65 16.70
C LEU A 113 -3.97 20.94 16.79
N PRO A 114 -4.70 21.09 17.93
CA PRO A 114 -6.00 20.46 18.10
C PRO A 114 -7.00 20.88 17.00
N GLY A 115 -7.81 19.93 16.55
CA GLY A 115 -8.83 20.17 15.52
C GLY A 115 -8.28 20.38 14.10
N ARG A 116 -6.96 20.25 13.89
CA ARG A 116 -6.34 20.31 12.55
C ARG A 116 -5.95 18.92 12.07
N GLN A 117 -5.92 18.77 10.75
CA GLN A 117 -5.48 17.55 10.08
C GLN A 117 -4.27 17.86 9.20
N ILE A 118 -3.41 16.87 9.01
CA ILE A 118 -2.32 16.86 8.05
C ILE A 118 -2.64 15.85 6.95
N ILE A 119 -2.30 16.19 5.72
CA ILE A 119 -2.39 15.30 4.57
C ILE A 119 -0.99 14.94 4.13
N LEU A 120 -0.69 13.66 4.10
CA LEU A 120 0.56 13.10 3.63
C LEU A 120 0.33 12.50 2.24
N GLU A 121 1.22 12.82 1.31
CA GLU A 121 1.25 12.23 -0.02
C GLU A 121 2.48 11.34 -0.14
N MET A 122 2.26 10.08 -0.51
CA MET A 122 3.32 9.08 -0.62
C MET A 122 3.99 9.18 -1.99
N LEU A 123 5.30 9.42 -1.98
CA LEU A 123 6.13 9.49 -3.18
C LEU A 123 7.14 8.34 -3.19
N LEU A 124 7.42 7.79 -4.37
CA LEU A 124 8.51 6.83 -4.52
C LEU A 124 9.83 7.59 -4.46
N ASN A 125 10.79 7.02 -3.73
CA ASN A 125 12.14 7.56 -3.68
C ASN A 125 13.04 6.73 -4.61
N ASP A 126 13.19 7.20 -5.84
CA ASP A 126 13.90 6.51 -6.93
C ASP A 126 15.43 6.40 -6.68
N GLY A 127 15.96 7.08 -5.67
CA GLY A 127 17.38 7.10 -5.33
C GLY A 127 17.81 6.12 -4.23
N HIS A 128 16.89 5.30 -3.68
CA HIS A 128 17.22 4.42 -2.56
C HIS A 128 17.58 3.01 -3.04
N THR A 129 18.86 2.77 -3.33
CA THR A 129 19.41 1.42 -3.55
C THR A 129 19.52 0.67 -2.22
N ASP A 130 18.99 -0.55 -2.17
CA ASP A 130 19.02 -1.44 -1.00
C ASP A 130 20.45 -1.82 -0.53
#